data_AF-A0A1F4SHG8-F1
#
_entry.id   AF-A0A1F4SHG8-F1
#
_cell.length_a   1.000
_cell.length_b   1.000
_cell.length_c   1.000
_cell.angle_alpha   90.00
_cell.angle_beta   90.00
_cell.angle_gamma   90.00
#
_symmetry.space_group_name_H-M   'P 1'
#
loop_
_entity.id
_entity.type
_entity.pdbx_description
1 polymer ?
#
loop_
_entity_poly.entity_id
_entity_poly.type
_entity_poly.pdbx_seq_one_letter_code
_entity_poly.pdbx_strand_id
1 'polypeptide(L)' 'MKNKIEYFDYLNEAQKNDLKDSVVKSLERQMRKKYPKDKMMFELKMLKAINSFRLLSLN' A
#
# COMPACT_ATOMS: atom_id res chain seq x y z
N MET A 1 20.21 -13.02 15.00
CA MET A 1 19.67 -11.75 14.46
C MET A 1 18.16 -11.78 14.68
N LYS A 2 17.58 -10.81 15.40
CA LYS A 2 16.11 -10.74 15.51
C LYS A 2 15.58 -10.36 14.13
N ASN A 3 14.88 -11.28 13.46
CA ASN A 3 14.07 -10.95 12.30
C ASN A 3 13.05 -9.91 12.77
N LYS A 4 13.34 -8.63 12.56
CA LYS A 4 12.32 -7.59 12.64
C LYS A 4 11.31 -8.00 11.60
N ILE A 5 10.09 -8.29 12.02
CA ILE A 5 8.97 -8.41 11.11
C ILE A 5 8.84 -7.01 10.51
N GLU A 6 9.47 -6.81 9.35
CA GLU A 6 9.11 -5.73 8.47
C GLU A 6 7.68 -6.01 8.03
N TYR A 7 6.87 -4.97 8.08
CA TYR A 7 5.43 -5.05 7.95
C TYR A 7 5.04 -5.41 6.50
N PHE A 8 3.97 -4.83 5.96
CA PHE A 8 3.42 -5.24 4.68
C PHE A 8 4.12 -4.52 3.51
N ASP A 9 4.72 -5.28 2.59
CA ASP A 9 5.38 -4.74 1.40
C ASP A 9 4.37 -4.34 0.30
N TYR A 10 3.68 -3.23 0.55
CA TYR A 10 2.71 -2.68 -0.40
C TYR A 10 3.36 -2.12 -1.67
N LEU A 11 4.66 -1.83 -1.66
CA LEU A 11 5.38 -1.32 -2.84
C LEU A 11 5.59 -2.44 -3.86
N ASN A 12 5.99 -3.63 -3.40
CA ASN A 12 6.07 -4.81 -4.25
C ASN A 12 4.69 -5.18 -4.82
N GLU A 13 3.62 -5.12 -4.02
CA GLU A 13 2.27 -5.30 -4.55
C GLU A 13 1.87 -4.20 -5.56
N ALA A 14 2.28 -2.95 -5.36
CA ALA A 14 2.03 -1.90 -6.36
C ALA A 14 2.71 -2.22 -7.70
N GLN A 15 3.95 -2.69 -7.65
CA GLN A 15 4.72 -3.11 -8.84
C GLN A 15 4.06 -4.30 -9.55
N LYS A 16 3.63 -5.32 -8.82
CA LYS A 16 2.92 -6.49 -9.39
C LYS A 16 1.61 -6.12 -10.10
N ASN A 17 1.03 -4.97 -9.76
CA ASN A 17 -0.21 -4.46 -10.35
C ASN A 17 0.04 -3.35 -11.38
N ASP A 18 1.29 -3.14 -11.82
CA ASP A 18 1.70 -2.10 -12.77
C ASP A 18 1.14 -0.70 -12.41
N LEU A 19 1.02 -0.42 -11.11
CA LEU A 19 0.49 0.85 -10.64
C LEU A 19 1.52 1.96 -10.86
N LYS A 20 1.08 3.02 -11.53
CA LYS A 20 1.91 4.23 -11.71
C LYS A 20 2.27 4.83 -10.35
N ASP A 21 3.53 5.24 -10.21
CA ASP A 21 4.05 5.96 -9.03
C ASP A 21 3.16 7.11 -8.55
N SER A 22 2.53 7.84 -9.48
CA SER A 22 1.62 8.93 -9.15
C SER A 22 0.39 8.47 -8.37
N VAL A 23 -0.15 7.30 -8.70
CA VAL A 23 -1.28 6.68 -7.99
C VAL A 23 -0.84 6.25 -6.60
N VAL A 24 0.31 5.57 -6.50
CA VAL A 24 0.87 5.12 -5.22
C VAL A 24 1.10 6.31 -4.28
N LYS A 25 1.76 7.38 -4.74
CA LYS A 25 1.99 8.60 -3.95
C LYS A 25 0.69 9.29 -3.54
N SER A 26 -0.35 9.25 -4.38
CA SER A 26 -1.67 9.79 -4.03
C SER A 26 -2.30 9.00 -2.87
N LEU A 27 -2.24 7.66 -2.94
CA LEU A 27 -2.71 6.78 -1.87
C LEU A 27 -1.92 6.97 -0.58
N GLU A 28 -0.59 7.06 -0.65
CA GLU A 28 0.25 7.32 0.52
C GLU A 28 -0.13 8.62 1.24
N ARG A 29 -0.36 9.71 0.49
CA ARG A 29 -0.78 10.99 1.08
C ARG A 29 -2.11 10.86 1.82
N GLN A 30 -3.07 10.12 1.25
CA GLN A 30 -4.36 9.89 1.88
C GLN A 30 -4.23 9.02 3.14
N MET A 31 -3.45 7.94 3.06
CA MET A 31 -3.27 7.01 4.18
C MET A 31 -2.43 7.62 5.31
N ARG A 32 -1.41 8.46 5.02
CA ARG A 32 -0.66 9.20 6.04
C ARG A 32 -1.52 10.20 6.81
N LYS A 33 -2.50 10.84 6.15
CA LYS A 33 -3.46 11.71 6.84
C LYS A 33 -4.32 10.92 7.83
N LYS A 34 -4.67 9.68 7.52
CA LYS A 34 -5.55 8.83 8.33
C LYS A 34 -4.80 8.03 9.41
N TYR A 35 -3.56 7.62 9.13
CA TYR A 35 -2.73 6.79 10.00
C TYR A 35 -1.30 7.39 10.12
N PRO A 36 -1.14 8.59 10.69
CA PRO A 36 0.14 9.32 10.66
C PRO A 36 1.25 8.66 11.49
N LYS A 37 0.89 7.87 12.51
CA LYS A 37 1.84 7.23 13.44
C LYS A 37 1.70 5.71 13.52
N ASP A 38 0.68 5.15 12.87
CA ASP A 38 0.42 3.72 12.88
C ASP A 38 0.91 3.09 11.57
N LYS A 39 2.17 2.67 11.60
CA LYS A 39 2.85 2.09 10.43
C LYS A 39 2.15 0.81 9.94
N MET A 40 1.71 -0.05 10.86
CA MET A 40 1.05 -1.30 10.50
C MET A 40 -0.27 -1.04 9.78
N MET A 41 -1.12 -0.16 10.33
CA MET A 41 -2.40 0.17 9.70
C MET A 41 -2.24 0.93 8.40
N PHE A 42 -1.24 1.82 8.32
CA PHE A 42 -0.87 2.49 7.07
C PHE A 42 -0.59 1.46 5.96
N GLU A 43 0.34 0.54 6.19
CA GLU A 43 0.76 -0.42 5.17
C GLU A 43 -0.33 -1.45 4.84
N LEU A 44 -1.10 -1.92 5.83
CA LEU A 44 -2.26 -2.78 5.59
C LEU A 44 -3.32 -2.11 4.71
N LYS A 45 -3.58 -0.82 4.92
CA LYS A 45 -4.56 -0.07 4.14
C LYS A 45 -4.05 0.26 2.74
N MET A 46 -2.75 0.50 2.59
CA MET A 46 -2.11 0.59 1.28
C MET A 46 -2.28 -0.71 0.49
N LEU A 47 -1.95 -1.86 1.08
CA LEU A 47 -2.16 -3.16 0.46
C LEU A 47 -3.60 -3.39 0.00
N LYS A 48 -4.57 -3.09 0.88
CA LYS A 48 -6.00 -3.23 0.53
C LYS A 48 -6.37 -2.33 -0.64
N ALA A 49 -5.95 -1.06 -0.64
CA ALA A 49 -6.27 -0.12 -1.70
C ALA A 49 -5.69 -0.58 -3.05
N ILE A 50 -4.42 -1.00 -3.07
CA ILE A 50 -3.74 -1.50 -4.27
C ILE A 50 -4.44 -2.74 -4.83
N ASN A 51 -4.78 -3.70 -3.98
CA ASN A 51 -5.51 -4.90 -4.41
C ASN A 51 -6.94 -4.60 -4.89
N SER A 52 -7.59 -3.56 -4.36
CA SER A 52 -8.89 -3.12 -4.89
C SER A 52 -8.79 -2.51 -6.28
N PHE A 53 -7.69 -1.81 -6.62
CA PHE A 53 -7.47 -1.32 -7.99
C PHE A 53 -7.36 -2.48 -8.99
N ARG A 54 -6.67 -3.56 -8.62
CA ARG A 54 -6.57 -4.79 -9.43
C ARG A 54 -7.94 -5.34 -9.80
N LEU A 55 -8.83 -5.45 -8.82
CA LEU A 55 -10.17 -6.02 -9.02
C LEU A 55 -11.06 -5.16 -9.92
N LEU A 56 -10.84 -3.84 -9.94
CA LEU A 56 -11.54 -2.93 -10.84
C LEU A 56 -10.97 -2.92 -12.27
N SER A 57 -9.69 -3.29 -12.45
CA SER A 57 -9.06 -3.39 -13.78
C SER A 57 -9.34 -4.70 -14.52
N LEU A 58 -9.96 -5.68 -13.86
CA LEU A 58 -10.31 -7.00 -14.42
C LEU A 58 -11.78 -7.11 -14.85
N ASN A 59 -12.57 -6.04 -14.67
CA ASN A 59 -13.93 -5.89 -15.18
C ASN A 59 -13.97 -4.79 -16.24
#